data_AF-A0A940Z0L1-F1
#
_entry.id   AF-A0A940Z0L1-F1
#
_cell.length_a   1.000
_cell.length_b   1.000
_cell.length_c   1.000
_cell.angle_alpha   90.00
_cell.angle_beta   90.00
_cell.angle_gamma   90.00
#
_symmetry.space_group_name_H-M   'P 1'
#
loop_
_entity.id
_entity.type
_entity.pdbx_description
1 polymer ?
#
loop_
_entity_poly.entity_id
_entity_poly.type
_entity_poly.pdbx_seq_one_letter_code
_entity_poly.pdbx_strand_id
1 'polypeptide(L)'
;MGSRRRPGPLWTFGLLRSELVITFRRWRTLALLGVLAAVPVLVGIAVRIETSDGSSLGGGGGGGGGGEGPAFIAQITNNGLFLVFTALAATLPFFLPMAIGVVAGDAIAGEANAGTLRYLLVAPAGRTRLLLTKYVTVIAFCLAATLVVALSALTVGALLFPLGELTTISGTRISFAEGLLRALLIALVVAASLVGVAALGLFVSTLTNSGIAAMATTVGLLITVQILDQIPQLDALHPYFFSHYWLSFADLMREPVYWDDLLKNLGIQGLYAAVFGSAAWARFTAKDITA
;
A
#
# COMPACT_ATOMS: atom_id res chain seq x y z
N MET A 1 32.91 28.54 23.82
CA MET A 1 31.88 27.53 24.16
C MET A 1 30.64 27.78 23.31
N GLY A 2 30.49 27.07 22.19
CA GLY A 2 29.33 27.22 21.30
C GLY A 2 28.10 26.54 21.88
N SER A 3 27.02 27.28 22.09
CA SER A 3 25.74 26.74 22.52
C SER A 3 25.22 25.74 21.49
N ARG A 4 25.24 24.44 21.82
CA ARG A 4 24.50 23.41 21.06
C ARG A 4 23.02 23.73 21.16
N ARG A 5 22.48 24.52 20.22
CA ARG A 5 21.04 24.74 20.08
C ARG A 5 20.39 23.37 19.90
N ARG A 6 19.61 22.93 20.90
CA ARG A 6 18.81 21.72 20.79
C ARG A 6 17.85 21.91 19.60
N PRO A 7 17.81 21.00 18.62
CA PRO A 7 16.90 21.14 17.49
C PRO A 7 15.47 21.04 17.99
N GLY A 8 14.72 22.14 17.87
CA GLY A 8 13.33 22.20 18.31
C GLY A 8 12.40 21.31 17.45
N PRO A 9 11.24 20.91 17.98
CA PRO A 9 10.26 20.08 17.28
C PRO A 9 9.81 20.70 15.95
N LEU A 10 9.69 22.03 15.90
CA LEU A 10 9.36 22.81 14.70
C LEU A 10 10.33 22.57 13.53
N TRP A 11 11.61 22.29 13.82
CA TRP A 11 12.60 22.01 12.79
C TRP A 11 12.48 20.58 12.25
N THR A 12 12.01 19.61 13.06
CA THR A 12 11.67 18.26 12.55
C THR A 12 10.41 18.27 11.71
N PHE A 13 9.39 19.04 12.11
CA PHE A 13 8.20 19.21 11.30
C PHE A 13 8.52 19.90 9.96
N GLY A 14 9.43 20.88 9.96
CA GLY A 14 9.93 21.51 8.73
C GLY A 14 10.60 20.52 7.78
N LEU A 15 11.49 19.66 8.30
CA LEU A 15 12.20 18.64 7.52
C LEU A 15 11.23 17.58 6.97
N LEU A 16 10.28 17.12 7.78
CA LEU A 16 9.25 16.19 7.36
C LEU A 16 8.34 16.79 6.29
N ARG A 17 7.93 18.05 6.44
CA ARG A 17 7.14 18.74 5.42
C ARG A 17 7.90 18.88 4.11
N SER A 18 9.18 19.28 4.15
CA SER A 18 9.98 19.38 2.93
C SER A 18 10.14 18.02 2.26
N GLU A 19 10.35 16.96 3.04
CA GLU A 19 10.54 15.60 2.54
C GLU A 19 9.27 15.07 1.87
N LEU A 20 8.10 15.29 2.47
CA LEU A 20 6.80 14.97 1.87
C LEU A 20 6.63 15.73 0.56
N VAL A 21 6.83 17.05 0.56
CA VAL A 21 6.65 17.87 -0.66
C VAL A 21 7.58 17.39 -1.78
N ILE A 22 8.84 17.08 -1.48
CA ILE A 22 9.79 16.57 -2.48
C ILE A 22 9.31 15.22 -2.99
N THR A 23 8.94 14.30 -2.11
CA THR A 23 8.50 12.94 -2.49
C THR A 23 7.27 12.98 -3.38
N PHE A 24 6.25 13.77 -3.02
CA PHE A 24 5.00 13.89 -3.79
C PHE A 24 5.14 14.75 -5.06
N ARG A 25 6.14 15.63 -5.17
CA ARG A 25 6.40 16.41 -6.41
C ARG A 25 7.30 15.69 -7.41
N ARG A 26 7.96 14.59 -7.04
CA ARG A 26 8.75 13.80 -8.00
C ARG A 26 7.83 13.22 -9.06
N TRP A 27 8.16 13.46 -10.34
CA TRP A 27 7.39 12.96 -11.48
C TRP A 27 7.14 11.45 -11.42
N ARG A 28 8.13 10.68 -10.98
CA ARG A 28 8.00 9.24 -10.79
C ARG A 28 6.91 8.87 -9.76
N THR A 29 6.85 9.56 -8.63
CA THR A 29 5.81 9.34 -7.60
C THR A 29 4.44 9.70 -8.13
N LEU A 30 4.33 10.82 -8.85
CA LEU A 30 3.08 11.23 -9.50
C LEU A 30 2.62 10.21 -10.56
N ALA A 31 3.56 9.67 -11.35
CA ALA A 31 3.26 8.62 -12.32
C ALA A 31 2.74 7.35 -11.62
N LEU A 32 3.35 6.93 -10.51
CA LEU A 32 2.88 5.78 -9.73
C LEU A 32 1.48 6.01 -9.14
N LEU A 33 1.22 7.20 -8.58
CA LEU A 33 -0.12 7.56 -8.09
C LEU A 33 -1.14 7.63 -9.23
N GLY A 34 -0.74 8.10 -10.41
CA GLY A 34 -1.58 8.11 -11.61
C GLY A 34 -1.94 6.70 -12.08
N VAL A 35 -0.97 5.77 -12.10
CA VAL A 35 -1.21 4.35 -12.41
C VAL A 35 -2.17 3.73 -11.38
N LEU A 36 -1.94 4.00 -10.09
CA LEU A 36 -2.84 3.52 -9.03
C LEU A 36 -4.25 4.08 -9.17
N ALA A 37 -4.41 5.34 -9.55
CA ALA A 37 -5.71 5.96 -9.80
C ALA A 37 -6.40 5.41 -11.05
N ALA A 38 -5.63 4.99 -12.07
CA ALA A 38 -6.17 4.44 -13.32
C ALA A 38 -6.79 3.05 -13.13
N VAL A 39 -6.27 2.22 -12.23
CA VAL A 39 -6.79 0.85 -12.00
C VAL A 39 -8.29 0.86 -11.62
N PRO A 40 -8.75 1.62 -10.60
CA PRO A 40 -10.18 1.74 -10.31
C PRO A 40 -11.03 2.21 -11.49
N VAL A 41 -10.51 3.15 -12.29
CA VAL A 41 -11.21 3.67 -13.47
C VAL A 41 -11.42 2.56 -14.50
N LEU A 42 -10.37 1.79 -14.79
CA LEU A 42 -10.42 0.67 -15.71
C LEU A 42 -11.37 -0.43 -15.21
N VAL A 43 -11.30 -0.79 -13.93
CA VAL A 43 -12.20 -1.79 -13.32
C VAL A 43 -13.66 -1.31 -13.39
N GLY A 44 -13.93 -0.05 -13.05
CA GLY A 44 -15.27 0.52 -13.12
C GLY A 44 -15.84 0.54 -14.53
N ILE A 45 -15.04 0.92 -15.53
CA ILE A 45 -15.42 0.91 -16.94
C ILE A 45 -15.68 -0.52 -17.43
N ALA A 46 -14.80 -1.48 -17.09
CA ALA A 46 -14.96 -2.88 -17.49
C ALA A 46 -16.29 -3.45 -16.98
N VAL A 47 -16.59 -3.26 -15.68
CA VAL A 47 -17.86 -3.70 -15.09
C VAL A 47 -19.06 -3.00 -15.74
N ARG A 48 -18.94 -1.71 -16.07
CA ARG A 48 -20.01 -0.98 -16.75
C ARG A 48 -20.30 -1.52 -18.16
N ILE A 49 -19.27 -1.89 -18.91
CA ILE A 49 -19.43 -2.46 -20.25
C ILE A 49 -20.12 -3.82 -20.16
N GLU A 50 -19.66 -4.68 -19.25
CA GLU A 50 -20.15 -6.05 -19.08
C GLU A 50 -21.63 -6.09 -18.60
N THR A 51 -22.03 -5.10 -17.82
CA THR A 51 -23.43 -4.89 -17.41
C THR A 51 -24.30 -4.25 -18.49
N SER A 52 -23.72 -3.53 -19.45
CA SER A 52 -24.45 -2.90 -20.56
C SER A 52 -24.73 -3.86 -21.71
N ASP A 53 -23.87 -4.86 -21.93
CA ASP A 53 -23.99 -5.85 -23.01
C ASP A 53 -24.95 -7.02 -22.69
N GLY A 54 -25.72 -6.93 -21.60
CA GLY A 54 -26.81 -7.88 -21.31
C GLY A 54 -26.36 -9.27 -20.84
N SER A 55 -25.06 -9.47 -20.57
CA SER A 55 -24.58 -10.68 -19.89
C SER A 55 -24.83 -10.60 -18.38
N SER A 56 -26.11 -10.65 -18.00
CA SER A 56 -26.51 -10.79 -16.61
C SER A 56 -26.00 -12.13 -16.07
N LEU A 57 -25.06 -12.10 -15.12
CA LEU A 57 -24.76 -13.20 -14.19
C LEU A 57 -25.94 -13.53 -13.24
N GLY A 58 -27.19 -13.26 -13.65
CA GLY A 58 -28.36 -13.23 -12.77
C GLY A 58 -29.69 -13.67 -13.37
N GLY A 59 -29.71 -14.33 -14.55
CA GLY A 59 -30.94 -14.84 -15.15
C GLY A 59 -30.69 -16.19 -15.83
N GLY A 60 -31.41 -17.24 -15.39
CA GLY A 60 -31.04 -18.63 -15.61
C GLY A 60 -31.07 -19.14 -17.06
N GLY A 61 -30.16 -20.08 -17.32
CA GLY A 61 -30.12 -20.93 -18.52
C GLY A 61 -28.98 -21.94 -18.37
N GLY A 62 -29.32 -23.21 -18.15
CA GLY A 62 -28.36 -24.26 -17.82
C GLY A 62 -27.33 -24.55 -18.93
N GLY A 63 -26.11 -24.91 -18.51
CA GLY A 63 -25.08 -25.43 -19.42
C GLY A 63 -23.66 -25.26 -18.91
N GLY A 64 -23.18 -26.25 -18.16
CA GLY A 64 -21.78 -26.73 -18.05
C GLY A 64 -20.59 -25.75 -18.11
N GLY A 65 -19.90 -25.64 -16.96
CA GLY A 65 -18.43 -25.70 -16.91
C GLY A 65 -17.65 -24.39 -17.01
N GLY A 66 -17.12 -23.94 -15.86
CA GLY A 66 -15.86 -23.18 -15.80
C GLY A 66 -15.97 -21.73 -15.34
N GLY A 67 -15.65 -21.49 -14.07
CA GLY A 67 -15.25 -20.17 -13.57
C GLY A 67 -16.32 -19.41 -12.80
N GLU A 68 -16.56 -19.77 -11.54
CA GLU A 68 -17.14 -18.84 -10.57
C GLU A 68 -16.21 -17.62 -10.47
N GLY A 69 -16.57 -16.52 -11.13
CA GLY A 69 -15.98 -15.22 -10.84
C GLY A 69 -16.20 -14.90 -9.36
N PRO A 70 -15.22 -14.29 -8.65
CA PRO A 70 -15.35 -14.00 -7.22
C PRO A 70 -16.67 -13.29 -6.92
N ALA A 71 -17.39 -13.73 -5.88
CA ALA A 71 -18.71 -13.21 -5.48
C ALA A 71 -18.77 -11.66 -5.33
N PHE A 72 -17.62 -11.01 -5.20
CA PHE A 72 -17.45 -9.56 -5.22
C PHE A 72 -17.84 -8.91 -6.55
N ILE A 73 -17.55 -9.53 -7.71
CA ILE A 73 -17.83 -8.94 -9.04
C ILE A 73 -19.33 -8.81 -9.29
N ALA A 74 -20.11 -9.82 -8.88
CA ALA A 74 -21.58 -9.80 -9.00
C ALA A 74 -22.25 -8.72 -8.13
N GLN A 75 -21.58 -8.27 -7.05
CA GLN A 75 -22.14 -7.26 -6.14
C GLN A 75 -21.80 -5.81 -6.51
N ILE A 76 -20.77 -5.57 -7.34
CA ILE A 76 -20.43 -4.23 -7.83
C ILE A 76 -21.61 -3.62 -8.60
N THR A 77 -22.34 -4.45 -9.34
CA THR A 77 -23.51 -4.05 -10.13
C THR A 77 -24.63 -3.43 -9.29
N ASN A 78 -24.70 -3.73 -7.98
CA ASN A 78 -25.77 -3.25 -7.10
C ASN A 78 -25.44 -1.95 -6.35
N ASN A 79 -24.15 -1.60 -6.15
CA ASN A 79 -23.79 -0.34 -5.48
C ASN A 79 -22.36 0.11 -5.82
N GLY A 80 -22.21 1.36 -6.27
CA GLY A 80 -20.92 1.95 -6.66
C GLY A 80 -19.86 1.97 -5.56
N LEU A 81 -20.23 1.87 -4.28
CA LEU A 81 -19.28 1.79 -3.17
C LEU A 81 -18.51 0.46 -3.14
N PHE A 82 -19.07 -0.61 -3.71
CA PHE A 82 -18.35 -1.88 -3.88
C PHE A 82 -17.15 -1.77 -4.82
N LEU A 83 -17.17 -0.81 -5.74
CA LEU A 83 -16.02 -0.55 -6.60
C LEU A 83 -14.78 -0.16 -5.77
N VAL A 84 -14.95 0.50 -4.62
CA VAL A 84 -13.85 0.83 -3.71
C VAL A 84 -13.18 -0.43 -3.18
N PHE A 85 -13.98 -1.38 -2.70
CA PHE A 85 -13.48 -2.64 -2.16
C PHE A 85 -12.83 -3.50 -3.25
N THR A 86 -13.48 -3.62 -4.41
CA THR A 86 -12.93 -4.37 -5.55
C THR A 86 -11.64 -3.76 -6.05
N ALA A 87 -11.56 -2.43 -6.16
CA ALA A 87 -10.35 -1.77 -6.61
C ALA A 87 -9.20 -1.93 -5.61
N LEU A 88 -9.47 -1.85 -4.31
CA LEU A 88 -8.47 -2.16 -3.28
C LEU A 88 -8.05 -3.63 -3.36
N ALA A 89 -8.98 -4.57 -3.50
CA ALA A 89 -8.68 -5.99 -3.68
C ALA A 89 -7.81 -6.29 -4.90
N ALA A 90 -8.07 -5.62 -6.02
CA ALA A 90 -7.32 -5.79 -7.26
C ALA A 90 -5.93 -5.14 -7.20
N THR A 91 -5.80 -4.01 -6.52
CA THR A 91 -4.53 -3.26 -6.44
C THR A 91 -3.60 -3.76 -5.33
N LEU A 92 -4.14 -4.36 -4.26
CA LEU A 92 -3.38 -4.75 -3.08
C LEU A 92 -2.28 -5.78 -3.34
N PRO A 93 -2.45 -6.83 -4.17
CA PRO A 93 -1.40 -7.84 -4.31
C PRO A 93 -0.22 -7.34 -5.14
N PHE A 94 -0.49 -6.49 -6.14
CA PHE A 94 0.52 -6.14 -7.15
C PHE A 94 0.86 -4.65 -7.16
N PHE A 95 -0.12 -3.79 -7.43
CA PHE A 95 0.13 -2.38 -7.73
C PHE A 95 0.55 -1.57 -6.50
N LEU A 96 -0.17 -1.70 -5.39
CA LEU A 96 0.09 -0.96 -4.16
C LEU A 96 1.48 -1.31 -3.57
N PRO A 97 1.83 -2.60 -3.37
CA PRO A 97 3.13 -2.97 -2.84
C PRO A 97 4.27 -2.63 -3.77
N MET A 98 4.06 -2.75 -5.09
CA MET A 98 5.09 -2.37 -6.07
C MET A 98 5.37 -0.86 -5.99
N ALA A 99 4.33 -0.02 -5.98
CA ALA A 99 4.50 1.43 -5.87
C ALA A 99 5.22 1.81 -4.58
N ILE A 100 4.85 1.19 -3.46
CA ILE A 100 5.46 1.43 -2.15
C ILE A 100 6.90 0.92 -2.12
N GLY A 101 7.17 -0.27 -2.65
CA GLY A 101 8.51 -0.84 -2.73
C GLY A 101 9.47 0.01 -3.55
N VAL A 102 9.00 0.59 -4.66
CA VAL A 102 9.78 1.54 -5.48
C VAL A 102 10.08 2.82 -4.70
N VAL A 103 9.09 3.43 -4.05
CA VAL A 103 9.30 4.68 -3.29
C VAL A 103 10.17 4.44 -2.05
N ALA A 104 9.95 3.35 -1.32
CA ALA A 104 10.73 2.96 -0.15
C ALA A 104 12.18 2.60 -0.52
N GLY A 105 12.36 1.83 -1.60
CA GLY A 105 13.67 1.44 -2.11
C GLY A 105 14.51 2.62 -2.59
N ASP A 106 13.90 3.66 -3.17
CA ASP A 106 14.65 4.86 -3.60
C ASP A 106 14.92 5.86 -2.47
N ALA A 107 14.26 5.72 -1.30
CA ALA A 107 14.21 6.78 -0.29
C ALA A 107 15.58 7.23 0.22
N ILE A 108 16.52 6.29 0.44
CA ILE A 108 17.91 6.55 0.86
C ILE A 108 18.87 6.38 -0.32
N ALA A 109 18.66 5.36 -1.15
CA ALA A 109 19.57 4.98 -2.22
C ALA A 109 19.54 5.98 -3.39
N GLY A 110 18.38 6.61 -3.65
CA GLY A 110 18.25 7.65 -4.65
C GLY A 110 19.01 8.93 -4.26
N GLU A 111 19.08 9.24 -2.97
CA GLU A 111 19.89 10.36 -2.47
C GLU A 111 21.39 10.02 -2.46
N ALA A 112 21.74 8.78 -2.12
CA ALA A 112 23.11 8.31 -2.25
C ALA A 112 23.62 8.41 -3.70
N ASN A 113 22.77 8.05 -4.67
CA ASN A 113 23.09 8.09 -6.10
C ASN A 113 23.21 9.51 -6.66
N ALA A 114 22.39 10.45 -6.18
CA ALA A 114 22.41 11.85 -6.60
C ALA A 114 23.63 12.64 -6.09
N GLY A 115 24.58 12.00 -5.38
CA GLY A 115 25.76 12.65 -4.82
C GLY A 115 25.46 13.59 -3.64
N THR A 116 24.23 13.61 -3.12
CA THR A 116 23.81 14.51 -2.04
C THR A 116 24.28 14.05 -0.66
N LEU A 117 24.90 12.87 -0.54
CA LEU A 117 25.59 12.43 0.68
C LEU A 117 26.69 13.41 1.12
N ARG A 118 27.36 14.10 0.19
CA ARG A 118 28.33 15.18 0.52
C ARG A 118 27.69 16.41 1.17
N TYR A 119 26.41 16.68 0.90
CA TYR A 119 25.65 17.78 1.52
C TYR A 119 25.12 17.40 2.91
N LEU A 120 24.77 16.12 3.12
CA LEU A 120 24.36 15.57 4.43
C LEU A 120 25.52 15.46 5.43
N LEU A 121 26.78 15.50 4.97
CA LEU A 121 27.95 15.62 5.84
C LEU A 121 28.19 17.06 6.35
N VAL A 122 27.49 18.06 5.81
CA VAL A 122 27.62 19.47 6.21
C VAL A 122 26.41 19.95 7.03
N ALA A 123 25.22 19.39 6.82
CA ALA A 123 24.03 19.72 7.60
C ALA A 123 23.86 18.76 8.80
N PRO A 124 23.84 19.25 10.06
CA PRO A 124 23.78 18.41 11.27
C PRO A 124 22.37 17.86 11.52
N ALA A 125 21.79 17.15 10.56
CA ALA A 125 20.62 16.32 10.77
C ALA A 125 21.11 14.95 11.25
N GLY A 126 20.97 14.65 12.55
CA GLY A 126 21.41 13.36 13.11
C GLY A 126 20.87 12.18 12.29
N ARG A 127 21.74 11.20 12.01
CA ARG A 127 21.48 10.05 11.11
C ARG A 127 20.14 9.33 11.41
N THR A 128 19.82 9.15 12.69
CA THR A 128 18.56 8.55 13.14
C THR A 128 17.33 9.39 12.80
N ARG A 129 17.45 10.72 12.88
CA ARG A 129 16.34 11.65 12.59
C ARG A 129 16.01 11.66 11.09
N LEU A 130 17.02 11.58 10.24
CA LEU A 130 16.84 11.46 8.80
C LEU A 130 16.11 10.15 8.47
N LEU A 131 16.58 9.02 9.01
CA LEU A 131 15.95 7.72 8.79
C LEU A 131 14.49 7.70 9.27
N LEU A 132 14.20 8.23 10.45
CA LEU A 132 12.82 8.35 10.96
C LEU A 132 11.95 9.21 10.05
N THR A 133 12.47 10.35 9.57
CA THR A 133 11.71 11.22 8.66
C THR A 133 11.39 10.49 7.35
N LYS A 134 12.35 9.75 6.81
CA LYS A 134 12.16 8.93 5.60
C LYS A 134 11.14 7.83 5.82
N TYR A 135 11.22 7.14 6.95
CA TYR A 135 10.26 6.11 7.32
C TYR A 135 8.83 6.67 7.42
N VAL A 136 8.66 7.82 8.09
CA VAL A 136 7.35 8.50 8.19
C VAL A 136 6.85 8.97 6.82
N THR A 137 7.74 9.47 5.96
CA THR A 137 7.36 9.83 4.57
C THR A 137 6.88 8.63 3.77
N VAL A 138 7.53 7.47 3.90
CA VAL A 138 7.09 6.24 3.22
C VAL A 138 5.75 5.75 3.80
N ILE A 139 5.53 5.81 5.11
CA ILE A 139 4.22 5.50 5.72
C ILE A 139 3.14 6.46 5.22
N ALA A 140 3.42 7.76 5.15
CA ALA A 140 2.50 8.74 4.61
C ALA A 140 2.21 8.47 3.12
N PHE A 141 3.19 7.97 2.36
CA PHE A 141 2.97 7.52 1.00
C PHE A 141 2.07 6.27 0.93
N CYS A 142 2.20 5.32 1.85
CA CYS A 142 1.29 4.16 1.93
C CYS A 142 -0.17 4.62 2.14
N LEU A 143 -0.38 5.56 3.06
CA LEU A 143 -1.70 6.16 3.31
C LEU A 143 -2.22 6.94 2.08
N ALA A 144 -1.38 7.75 1.45
CA ALA A 144 -1.79 8.51 0.28
C ALA A 144 -2.10 7.61 -0.92
N ALA A 145 -1.29 6.58 -1.18
CA ALA A 145 -1.49 5.63 -2.27
C ALA A 145 -2.83 4.90 -2.14
N THR A 146 -3.15 4.42 -0.94
CA THR A 146 -4.40 3.72 -0.64
C THR A 146 -5.60 4.64 -0.71
N LEU A 147 -5.49 5.87 -0.20
CA LEU A 147 -6.53 6.88 -0.34
C LEU A 147 -6.75 7.30 -1.79
N VAL A 148 -5.71 7.41 -2.62
CA VAL A 148 -5.85 7.72 -4.05
C VAL A 148 -6.63 6.62 -4.77
N VAL A 149 -6.34 5.35 -4.49
CA VAL A 149 -7.13 4.22 -5.02
C VAL A 149 -8.58 4.31 -4.56
N ALA A 150 -8.81 4.52 -3.26
CA ALA A 150 -10.16 4.57 -2.69
C ALA A 150 -10.98 5.75 -3.23
N LEU A 151 -10.39 6.95 -3.32
CA LEU A 151 -11.06 8.15 -3.83
C LEU A 151 -11.33 8.06 -5.34
N SER A 152 -10.40 7.51 -6.12
CA SER A 152 -10.62 7.26 -7.54
C SER A 152 -11.76 6.26 -7.74
N ALA A 153 -11.74 5.15 -7.00
CA ALA A 153 -12.81 4.15 -7.04
C ALA A 153 -14.16 4.73 -6.60
N LEU A 154 -14.19 5.57 -5.56
CA LEU A 154 -15.42 6.21 -5.10
C LEU A 154 -15.97 7.19 -6.15
N THR A 155 -15.10 7.97 -6.79
CA THR A 155 -15.47 8.92 -7.84
C THR A 155 -16.05 8.20 -9.05
N VAL A 156 -15.36 7.15 -9.52
CA VAL A 156 -15.82 6.32 -10.65
C VAL A 156 -17.11 5.57 -10.27
N GLY A 157 -17.18 5.04 -9.05
CA GLY A 157 -18.33 4.34 -8.51
C GLY A 157 -19.58 5.23 -8.48
N ALA A 158 -19.42 6.48 -8.03
CA ALA A 158 -20.47 7.49 -8.01
C ALA A 158 -20.91 7.98 -9.40
N LEU A 159 -20.01 7.99 -10.38
CA LEU A 159 -20.30 8.43 -11.74
C LEU A 159 -20.94 7.33 -12.60
N LEU A 160 -20.52 6.08 -12.45
CA LEU A 160 -20.91 4.97 -13.33
C LEU A 160 -22.05 4.11 -12.78
N PHE A 161 -22.26 4.10 -11.45
CA PHE A 161 -23.24 3.23 -10.80
C PHE A 161 -24.18 4.05 -9.91
N PRO A 162 -25.45 3.62 -9.75
CA PRO A 162 -26.38 4.30 -8.87
C PRO A 162 -25.89 4.25 -7.40
N LEU A 163 -25.94 5.41 -6.74
CA LEU A 163 -25.63 5.57 -5.32
C LEU A 163 -26.89 5.24 -4.49
N GLY A 164 -27.08 3.96 -4.14
CA GLY A 164 -28.19 3.47 -3.31
C GLY A 164 -27.77 3.03 -1.90
N GLU A 165 -28.72 2.48 -1.13
CA GLU A 165 -28.44 1.77 0.13
C GLU A 165 -27.53 0.55 -0.13
N LEU A 166 -26.58 0.27 0.76
CA LEU A 166 -25.58 -0.79 0.57
C LEU A 166 -26.13 -2.11 1.06
N THR A 167 -26.39 -3.07 0.19
CA THR A 167 -26.58 -4.46 0.64
C THR A 167 -25.21 -5.09 0.80
N THR A 168 -24.78 -5.40 2.03
CA THR A 168 -23.54 -6.16 2.28
C THR A 168 -23.62 -7.57 1.69
N ILE A 169 -22.49 -8.29 1.64
CA ILE A 169 -22.42 -9.71 1.23
C ILE A 169 -23.37 -10.57 2.09
N SER A 170 -23.65 -10.15 3.31
CA SER A 170 -24.56 -10.80 4.25
C SER A 170 -26.05 -10.41 4.09
N GLY A 171 -26.39 -9.59 3.09
CA GLY A 171 -27.77 -9.17 2.79
C GLY A 171 -28.30 -8.01 3.66
N THR A 172 -27.44 -7.43 4.51
CA THR A 172 -27.82 -6.35 5.44
C THR A 172 -27.73 -5.00 4.73
N ARG A 173 -28.78 -4.18 4.84
CA ARG A 173 -28.79 -2.82 4.29
C ARG A 173 -28.04 -1.86 5.23
N ILE A 174 -26.95 -1.32 4.72
CA ILE A 174 -26.10 -0.35 5.40
C ILE A 174 -26.30 1.02 4.76
N SER A 175 -26.34 2.06 5.59
CA SER A 175 -26.44 3.44 5.12
C SER A 175 -25.17 3.87 4.37
N PHE A 176 -25.31 4.80 3.43
CA PHE A 176 -24.17 5.31 2.66
C PHE A 176 -23.02 5.84 3.55
N ALA A 177 -23.36 6.49 4.66
CA ALA A 177 -22.40 7.02 5.62
C ALA A 177 -21.57 5.91 6.28
N GLU A 178 -22.21 4.81 6.67
CA GLU A 178 -21.56 3.66 7.30
C GLU A 178 -20.68 2.91 6.28
N GLY A 179 -21.10 2.81 5.02
CA GLY A 179 -20.25 2.28 3.95
C GLY A 179 -19.01 3.10 3.68
N LEU A 180 -19.14 4.43 3.67
CA LEU A 180 -17.99 5.33 3.52
C LEU A 180 -17.01 5.19 4.70
N LEU A 181 -17.54 5.04 5.91
CA LEU A 181 -16.73 4.80 7.10
C LEU A 181 -16.00 3.45 7.02
N ARG A 182 -16.67 2.38 6.57
CA ARG A 182 -16.03 1.08 6.31
C ARG A 182 -14.98 1.14 5.21
N ALA A 183 -15.24 1.86 4.11
CA ALA A 183 -14.26 2.08 3.05
C ALA A 183 -13.01 2.80 3.57
N LEU A 184 -13.19 3.81 4.43
CA LEU A 184 -12.07 4.49 5.09
C LEU A 184 -11.31 3.53 6.02
N LEU A 185 -12.00 2.75 6.85
CA LEU A 185 -11.37 1.76 7.74
C LEU A 185 -10.56 0.73 6.95
N ILE A 186 -11.11 0.22 5.84
CA ILE A 186 -10.41 -0.72 4.96
C ILE A 186 -9.17 -0.06 4.33
N ALA A 187 -9.28 1.18 3.83
CA ALA A 187 -8.13 1.90 3.31
C ALA A 187 -7.01 2.07 4.35
N LEU A 188 -7.36 2.36 5.61
CA LEU A 188 -6.40 2.48 6.72
C LEU A 188 -5.75 1.13 7.07
N VAL A 189 -6.54 0.06 7.15
CA VAL A 189 -6.05 -1.31 7.38
C VAL A 189 -5.10 -1.73 6.26
N VAL A 190 -5.46 -1.46 5.02
CA VAL A 190 -4.63 -1.75 3.85
C VAL A 190 -3.33 -0.95 3.91
N ALA A 191 -3.38 0.33 4.26
CA ALA A 191 -2.17 1.13 4.44
C ALA A 191 -1.27 0.56 5.55
N ALA A 192 -1.84 0.14 6.67
CA ALA A 192 -1.12 -0.53 7.76
C ALA A 192 -0.51 -1.86 7.31
N SER A 193 -1.22 -2.59 6.45
CA SER A 193 -0.78 -3.87 5.86
C SER A 193 0.47 -3.73 4.99
N LEU A 194 0.76 -2.52 4.51
CA LEU A 194 1.89 -2.24 3.61
C LEU A 194 3.13 -1.71 4.36
N VAL A 195 3.02 -1.49 5.67
CA VAL A 195 4.12 -0.96 6.51
C VAL A 195 5.31 -1.92 6.57
N GLY A 196 5.08 -3.24 6.57
CA GLY A 196 6.18 -4.22 6.53
C GLY A 196 7.00 -4.11 5.25
N VAL A 197 6.34 -3.93 4.10
CA VAL A 197 7.00 -3.69 2.81
C VAL A 197 7.72 -2.35 2.76
N ALA A 198 7.13 -1.30 3.33
CA ALA A 198 7.78 -0.01 3.49
C ALA A 198 9.09 -0.13 4.29
N ALA A 199 9.08 -0.89 5.38
CA ALA A 199 10.27 -1.14 6.20
C ALA A 199 11.33 -1.97 5.47
N LEU A 200 10.91 -3.03 4.79
CA LEU A 200 11.79 -3.86 3.95
C LEU A 200 12.46 -3.03 2.85
N GLY A 201 11.68 -2.24 2.11
CA GLY A 201 12.21 -1.39 1.05
C GLY A 201 13.17 -0.33 1.56
N LEU A 202 12.86 0.28 2.72
CA LEU A 202 13.77 1.23 3.36
C LEU A 202 15.07 0.53 3.80
N PHE A 203 15.01 -0.68 4.33
CA PHE A 203 16.19 -1.47 4.67
C PHE A 203 17.05 -1.76 3.44
N VAL A 204 16.46 -2.30 2.37
CA VAL A 204 17.14 -2.55 1.09
C VAL A 204 17.77 -1.27 0.55
N SER A 205 17.07 -0.14 0.68
CA SER A 205 17.58 1.18 0.31
C SER A 205 18.85 1.59 1.08
N THR A 206 19.11 1.06 2.28
CA THR A 206 20.36 1.33 3.02
C THR A 206 21.53 0.46 2.59
N LEU A 207 21.27 -0.65 1.89
CA LEU A 207 22.28 -1.62 1.48
C LEU A 207 23.01 -1.22 0.20
N THR A 208 22.37 -0.41 -0.65
CA THR A 208 22.91 0.00 -1.96
C THR A 208 22.98 1.51 -2.11
N ASN A 209 23.95 1.98 -2.88
CA ASN A 209 24.09 3.38 -3.24
C ASN A 209 23.40 3.72 -4.57
N SER A 210 22.83 2.72 -5.27
CA SER A 210 22.09 2.91 -6.51
C SER A 210 20.60 2.81 -6.25
N GLY A 211 19.88 3.93 -6.43
CA GLY A 211 18.41 3.96 -6.30
C GLY A 211 17.72 2.94 -7.19
N ILE A 212 18.20 2.77 -8.43
CA ILE A 212 17.63 1.80 -9.38
C ILE A 212 17.82 0.37 -8.88
N ALA A 213 19.01 0.03 -8.38
CA ALA A 213 19.26 -1.29 -7.82
C ALA A 213 18.40 -1.55 -6.56
N ALA A 214 18.21 -0.55 -5.71
CA ALA A 214 17.39 -0.67 -4.51
C ALA A 214 15.91 -0.93 -4.85
N MET A 215 15.38 -0.16 -5.79
CA MET A 215 14.02 -0.32 -6.29
C MET A 215 13.82 -1.71 -6.89
N ALA A 216 14.71 -2.13 -7.80
CA ALA A 216 14.65 -3.43 -8.44
C ALA A 216 14.76 -4.58 -7.44
N THR A 217 15.64 -4.46 -6.43
CA THR A 217 15.79 -5.47 -5.37
C THR A 217 14.54 -5.56 -4.51
N THR A 218 13.97 -4.42 -4.11
CA THR A 218 12.75 -4.39 -3.29
C THR A 218 11.59 -5.04 -4.04
N VAL A 219 11.34 -4.60 -5.28
CA VAL A 219 10.27 -5.16 -6.11
C VAL A 219 10.53 -6.64 -6.44
N GLY A 220 11.77 -7.00 -6.73
CA GLY A 220 12.16 -8.40 -6.99
C GLY A 220 11.89 -9.30 -5.79
N LEU A 221 12.23 -8.87 -4.57
CA LEU A 221 11.90 -9.59 -3.34
C LEU A 221 10.39 -9.74 -3.15
N LEU A 222 9.61 -8.68 -3.44
CA LEU A 222 8.14 -8.74 -3.37
C LEU A 222 7.59 -9.79 -4.34
N ILE A 223 8.06 -9.79 -5.59
CA ILE A 223 7.61 -10.73 -6.62
C ILE A 223 8.00 -12.16 -6.23
N THR A 224 9.24 -12.36 -5.75
CA THR A 224 9.68 -13.68 -5.29
C THR A 224 8.81 -14.21 -4.17
N VAL A 225 8.50 -13.41 -3.16
CA VAL A 225 7.62 -13.84 -2.05
C VAL A 225 6.21 -14.15 -2.56
N GLN A 226 5.66 -13.35 -3.48
CA GLN A 226 4.38 -13.65 -4.09
C GLN A 226 4.38 -14.96 -4.89
N ILE A 227 5.45 -15.26 -5.64
CA ILE A 227 5.57 -16.52 -6.37
C ILE A 227 5.66 -17.69 -5.39
N LEU A 228 6.42 -17.56 -4.30
CA LEU A 228 6.55 -18.61 -3.28
C LEU A 228 5.21 -18.88 -2.57
N ASP A 229 4.40 -17.84 -2.34
CA ASP A 229 3.07 -17.96 -1.72
C ASP A 229 2.05 -18.70 -2.61
N GLN A 230 2.35 -18.87 -3.91
CA GLN A 230 1.52 -19.68 -4.83
C GLN A 230 1.92 -21.16 -4.86
N ILE A 231 2.97 -21.57 -4.15
CA ILE A 231 3.49 -22.94 -4.18
C ILE A 231 2.92 -23.73 -2.98
N PRO A 232 2.00 -24.68 -3.18
CA PRO A 232 1.37 -25.42 -2.07
C PRO A 232 2.38 -26.21 -1.22
N GLN A 233 3.53 -26.57 -1.78
CA GLN A 233 4.58 -27.28 -1.05
C GLN A 233 5.24 -26.42 0.04
N LEU A 234 5.02 -25.10 0.04
CA LEU A 234 5.54 -24.14 1.02
C LEU A 234 4.50 -23.71 2.06
N ASP A 235 3.40 -24.46 2.21
CA ASP A 235 2.31 -24.15 3.15
C ASP A 235 2.78 -23.90 4.59
N ALA A 236 3.86 -24.56 5.03
CA ALA A 236 4.44 -24.33 6.36
C ALA A 236 5.11 -22.95 6.52
N LEU A 237 5.56 -22.34 5.42
CA LEU A 237 6.21 -21.03 5.38
C LEU A 237 5.24 -19.89 5.05
N HIS A 238 4.10 -20.17 4.43
CA HIS A 238 3.05 -19.19 4.10
C HIS A 238 2.69 -18.25 5.27
N PRO A 239 2.51 -18.72 6.52
CA PRO A 239 2.18 -17.82 7.64
C PRO A 239 3.25 -16.78 7.96
N TYR A 240 4.48 -16.96 7.48
CA TYR A 240 5.58 -16.02 7.70
C TYR A 240 5.74 -15.02 6.56
N PHE A 241 5.09 -15.23 5.41
CA PHE A 241 5.14 -14.30 4.30
C PHE A 241 4.32 -13.05 4.59
N PHE A 242 4.94 -11.88 4.44
CA PHE A 242 4.28 -10.61 4.71
C PHE A 242 3.09 -10.35 3.77
N SER A 243 3.01 -11.00 2.60
CA SER A 243 1.92 -10.87 1.64
C SER A 243 0.73 -11.78 1.91
N HIS A 244 0.93 -12.86 2.68
CA HIS A 244 -0.04 -13.94 2.82
C HIS A 244 -1.39 -13.46 3.39
N TYR A 245 -1.33 -12.61 4.42
CA TYR A 245 -2.52 -12.07 5.07
C TYR A 245 -3.02 -10.76 4.48
N TRP A 246 -2.51 -10.29 3.34
CA TRP A 246 -2.95 -9.01 2.78
C TRP A 246 -4.44 -9.00 2.44
N LEU A 247 -4.96 -10.08 1.87
CA LEU A 247 -6.38 -10.20 1.54
C LEU A 247 -7.31 -10.35 2.76
N SER A 248 -6.79 -10.41 3.99
CA SER A 248 -7.58 -10.45 5.23
C SER A 248 -8.49 -9.23 5.40
N PHE A 249 -8.22 -8.11 4.72
CA PHE A 249 -9.13 -6.97 4.77
C PHE A 249 -10.53 -7.30 4.20
N ALA A 250 -10.63 -8.31 3.33
CA ALA A 250 -11.92 -8.77 2.80
C ALA A 250 -12.83 -9.31 3.91
N ASP A 251 -12.26 -9.79 5.02
CA ASP A 251 -13.03 -10.25 6.18
C ASP A 251 -13.69 -9.11 6.97
N LEU A 252 -13.24 -7.85 6.80
CA LEU A 252 -13.98 -6.68 7.31
C LEU A 252 -15.31 -6.45 6.58
N MET A 253 -15.50 -7.05 5.41
CA MET A 253 -16.76 -6.98 4.66
C MET A 253 -17.77 -8.03 5.09
N ARG A 254 -17.37 -9.01 5.90
CA ARG A 254 -18.24 -10.07 6.41
C ARG A 254 -19.01 -9.59 7.64
N GLU A 255 -20.25 -10.04 7.76
CA GLU A 255 -21.03 -9.93 9.00
C GLU A 255 -21.33 -11.34 9.54
N PRO A 256 -20.77 -11.73 10.70
CA PRO A 256 -19.88 -10.95 11.60
C PRO A 256 -18.45 -10.77 11.07
N VAL A 257 -17.78 -9.69 11.51
CA VAL A 257 -16.38 -9.38 11.17
C VAL A 257 -15.44 -10.40 11.84
N TYR A 258 -14.59 -11.04 11.05
CA TYR A 258 -13.53 -11.92 11.56
C TYR A 258 -12.27 -11.12 11.86
N TRP A 259 -11.88 -11.06 13.14
CA TRP A 259 -10.75 -10.27 13.61
C TRP A 259 -9.43 -11.04 13.64
N ASP A 260 -9.47 -12.38 13.62
CA ASP A 260 -8.29 -13.21 13.86
C ASP A 260 -7.21 -13.02 12.80
N ASP A 261 -7.58 -13.08 11.52
CA ASP A 261 -6.61 -12.95 10.42
C ASP A 261 -6.16 -11.51 10.21
N LEU A 262 -7.01 -10.54 10.56
CA LEU A 262 -6.64 -9.12 10.60
C LEU A 262 -5.55 -8.85 11.64
N LEU A 263 -5.71 -9.40 12.85
CA LEU A 263 -4.73 -9.26 13.92
C LEU A 263 -3.40 -9.94 13.57
N LYS A 264 -3.44 -11.13 12.94
CA LYS A 264 -2.24 -11.81 12.43
C LYS A 264 -1.52 -10.96 11.38
N ASN A 265 -2.25 -10.39 10.43
CA ASN A 265 -1.69 -9.49 9.41
C ASN A 265 -0.96 -8.31 10.07
N LEU A 266 -1.65 -7.55 10.93
CA LEU A 266 -1.06 -6.40 11.61
C LEU A 266 0.13 -6.80 12.51
N GLY A 267 0.05 -7.96 13.16
CA GLY A 267 1.14 -8.52 13.95
C GLY A 267 2.40 -8.81 13.11
N ILE A 268 2.24 -9.46 11.95
CA ILE A 268 3.35 -9.76 11.04
C ILE A 268 3.92 -8.48 10.43
N GLN A 269 3.09 -7.53 10.01
CA GLN A 269 3.59 -6.25 9.51
C GLN A 269 4.35 -5.47 10.59
N GLY A 270 3.86 -5.50 11.83
CA GLY A 270 4.53 -4.91 12.98
C GLY A 270 5.89 -5.55 13.25
N LEU A 271 5.97 -6.89 13.15
CA LEU A 271 7.23 -7.63 13.30
C LEU A 271 8.22 -7.26 12.19
N TYR A 272 7.79 -7.26 10.93
CA TYR A 272 8.63 -6.84 9.80
C TYR A 272 9.08 -5.38 9.94
N ALA A 273 8.17 -4.49 10.35
CA ALA A 273 8.48 -3.09 10.62
C ALA A 273 9.56 -2.94 11.71
N ALA A 274 9.44 -3.69 12.80
CA ALA A 274 10.42 -3.68 13.90
C ALA A 274 11.77 -4.27 13.47
N VAL A 275 11.78 -5.43 12.81
CA VAL A 275 13.00 -6.12 12.38
C VAL A 275 13.74 -5.36 11.29
N PHE A 276 13.08 -5.00 10.19
CA PHE A 276 13.72 -4.29 9.09
C PHE A 276 13.97 -2.81 9.44
N GLY A 277 13.09 -2.19 10.22
CA GLY A 277 13.32 -0.84 10.74
C GLY A 277 14.54 -0.76 11.66
N SER A 278 14.70 -1.72 12.58
CA SER A 278 15.88 -1.80 13.45
C SER A 278 17.14 -2.18 12.67
N ALA A 279 17.06 -3.08 11.70
CA ALA A 279 18.18 -3.43 10.82
C ALA A 279 18.66 -2.23 9.99
N ALA A 280 17.73 -1.45 9.42
CA ALA A 280 18.03 -0.22 8.71
C ALA A 280 18.71 0.80 9.63
N TRP A 281 18.20 0.94 10.86
CA TRP A 281 18.78 1.83 11.86
C TRP A 281 20.20 1.41 12.27
N ALA A 282 20.42 0.13 12.58
CA ALA A 282 21.72 -0.43 12.93
C ALA A 282 22.72 -0.25 11.80
N ARG A 283 22.32 -0.52 10.55
CA ARG A 283 23.20 -0.34 9.38
C ARG A 283 23.58 1.11 9.17
N PHE A 284 22.62 2.03 9.27
CA PHE A 284 22.83 3.45 9.03
C PHE A 284 23.65 4.13 10.14
N THR A 285 23.63 3.58 11.36
CA THR A 285 24.46 4.03 12.48
C THR A 285 25.85 3.40 12.48
N ALA A 286 26.00 2.12 12.13
CA ALA A 286 27.29 1.41 12.13
C ALA A 286 28.16 1.65 10.90
N LYS A 287 27.61 2.17 9.79
CA LYS A 287 28.41 2.50 8.60
C LYS A 287 29.20 3.79 8.85
N ASP A 288 30.46 3.64 9.23
CA ASP A 288 31.42 4.74 9.17
C ASP A 288 31.69 5.07 7.70
N ILE A 289 31.35 6.31 7.31
CA ILE A 289 31.72 6.85 6.02
C ILE A 289 33.13 7.39 6.22
N THR A 290 34.15 6.58 5.91
CA THR A 290 35.49 7.10 5.67
C THR A 290 35.41 8.02 4.45
N ALA A 291 35.85 9.27 4.67
CA ALA A 291 35.78 10.39 3.75
C ALA A 291 36.48 10.16 2.40
#